data_AF-A0A434LRA2-F1
#
_entry.id   AF-A0A434LRA2-F1
#
_cell.length_a   1.000
_cell.length_b   1.000
_cell.length_c   1.000
_cell.angle_alpha   90.00
_cell.angle_beta   90.00
_cell.angle_gamma   90.00
#
_symmetry.space_group_name_H-M   'P 1'
#
loop_
_entity.id
_entity.type
_entity.pdbx_description
1 polymer ?
#
loop_
_entity_poly.entity_id
_entity_poly.type
_entity_poly.pdbx_seq_one_letter_code
_entity_poly.pdbx_strand_id
1 'polypeptide(L)'
;MKWARRTTSARDRPSIAAGVIPPLLPTLVDRVPQGPDWLHEIKWDGYRIGVYLDKGKVKILTRNLHDWTDKFPTIVAAVAELDATDAIIDGEAFVADEKGLSHFSSLQRALGRGGRRQDI
;
A
#
# COMPACT_ATOMS: atom_id res chain seq x y z
N MET A 1 -3.19 -36.65 3.25
CA MET A 1 -3.24 -35.62 2.19
C MET A 1 -2.11 -34.63 2.41
N LYS A 2 -1.06 -34.65 1.56
CA LYS A 2 0.12 -33.80 1.71
C LYS A 2 -0.09 -32.51 0.90
N TRP A 3 -0.14 -31.36 1.58
CA TRP A 3 -0.12 -30.05 0.92
C TRP A 3 1.33 -29.71 0.58
N ALA A 4 1.66 -29.69 -0.72
CA ALA A 4 2.97 -29.26 -1.17
C ALA A 4 3.08 -27.73 -1.03
N ARG A 5 3.95 -27.25 -0.13
CA ARG A 5 4.40 -25.86 -0.14
C ARG A 5 5.20 -25.63 -1.41
N ARG A 6 4.61 -24.92 -2.39
CA ARG A 6 5.39 -24.30 -3.46
C ARG A 6 6.28 -23.23 -2.82
N THR A 7 7.56 -23.52 -2.71
CA THR A 7 8.58 -22.51 -2.42
C THR A 7 8.85 -21.76 -3.72
N THR A 8 8.30 -20.55 -3.84
CA THR A 8 8.64 -19.64 -4.93
C THR A 8 10.14 -19.36 -4.86
N SER A 9 10.89 -19.64 -5.92
CA SER A 9 12.33 -19.43 -5.94
C SER A 9 12.62 -17.92 -6.01
N ALA A 10 13.77 -17.49 -5.48
CA ALA A 10 14.18 -16.08 -5.55
C ALA A 10 14.29 -15.53 -6.98
N ARG A 11 14.33 -16.41 -8.00
CA ARG A 11 14.40 -16.08 -9.43
C ARG A 11 13.02 -15.79 -10.06
N ASP A 12 11.92 -16.12 -9.38
CA ASP A 12 10.55 -15.90 -9.88
C ASP A 12 9.94 -14.59 -9.36
N ARG A 13 10.72 -13.77 -8.64
CA ARG A 13 10.26 -12.44 -8.22
C ARG A 13 10.37 -11.49 -9.41
N PRO A 14 9.30 -10.77 -9.78
CA PRO A 14 9.42 -9.69 -10.76
C PRO A 14 10.56 -8.78 -10.32
N SER A 15 11.44 -8.39 -11.24
CA SER A 15 12.49 -7.42 -10.93
C SER A 15 11.81 -6.20 -10.36
N ILE A 16 12.08 -5.91 -9.09
CA ILE A 16 11.75 -4.65 -8.45
C ILE A 16 12.32 -3.58 -9.37
N ALA A 17 11.48 -2.90 -10.15
CA ALA A 17 11.91 -1.89 -11.10
C ALA A 17 12.85 -0.93 -10.34
N ALA A 18 14.03 -0.65 -10.89
CA ALA A 18 15.11 0.01 -10.16
C ALA A 18 14.58 1.23 -9.38
N GLY A 19 14.66 1.18 -8.05
CA GLY A 19 14.14 2.22 -7.14
C GLY A 19 12.86 1.88 -6.36
N VAL A 20 12.15 0.81 -6.70
CA VAL A 20 11.00 0.34 -5.89
C VAL A 20 11.50 -0.30 -4.59
N ILE A 21 10.89 0.01 -3.45
CA ILE A 21 11.22 -0.62 -2.16
C ILE A 21 10.09 -1.59 -1.78
N PRO A 22 10.38 -2.90 -1.58
CA PRO A 22 9.37 -3.84 -1.12
C PRO A 22 8.87 -3.48 0.29
N PRO A 23 7.56 -3.60 0.56
CA PRO A 23 7.02 -3.27 1.88
C PRO A 23 7.53 -4.25 2.94
N LEU A 24 7.85 -3.71 4.12
CA LEU A 24 8.15 -4.52 5.30
C LEU A 24 6.87 -5.18 5.82
N LEU A 25 6.92 -6.49 6.06
CA LEU A 25 5.76 -7.25 6.52
C LEU A 25 5.78 -7.38 8.04
N PRO A 26 4.65 -7.07 8.73
CA PRO A 26 4.56 -7.26 10.16
C PRO A 26 4.63 -8.75 10.49
N THR A 27 5.28 -9.07 11.62
CA THR A 27 5.25 -10.42 12.19
C THR A 27 4.05 -10.53 13.12
N LEU A 28 3.20 -11.52 12.90
CA LEU A 28 2.07 -11.79 13.79
C LEU A 28 2.58 -12.32 15.13
N VAL A 29 2.14 -11.71 16.21
CA VAL A 29 2.51 -12.07 17.58
C VAL A 29 1.26 -12.11 18.47
N ASP A 30 1.29 -12.94 19.53
CA ASP A 30 0.15 -13.10 20.44
C ASP A 30 -0.06 -11.92 21.38
N ARG A 31 0.98 -11.12 21.61
CA ARG A 31 0.95 -9.95 22.50
C ARG A 31 1.74 -8.79 21.91
N VAL A 32 1.21 -7.58 22.09
CA VAL A 32 1.86 -6.34 21.65
C VAL A 32 3.20 -6.17 22.38
N PRO A 33 4.32 -5.99 21.66
CA PRO A 33 5.62 -5.72 22.27
C PRO A 33 5.61 -4.42 23.10
N GLN A 34 6.39 -4.40 24.16
CA GLN A 34 6.49 -3.27 25.11
C GLN A 34 7.95 -2.88 25.32
N GLY A 35 8.17 -1.66 25.82
CA GLY A 35 9.50 -1.13 26.16
C GLY A 35 9.84 0.14 25.36
N PRO A 36 10.97 0.78 25.70
CA PRO A 36 11.36 2.07 25.11
C PRO A 36 11.76 1.97 23.63
N ASP A 37 12.08 0.77 23.15
CA ASP A 37 12.49 0.54 21.76
C ASP A 37 11.30 0.37 20.79
N TRP A 38 10.06 0.45 21.30
CA TRP A 38 8.85 0.21 20.52
C TRP A 38 8.02 1.47 20.37
N LEU A 39 7.65 1.76 19.12
CA LEU A 39 6.59 2.70 18.77
C LEU A 39 5.36 1.90 18.31
N HIS A 40 4.17 2.41 18.63
CA HIS A 40 2.90 1.79 18.25
C HIS A 40 2.12 2.70 17.31
N GLU A 41 1.69 2.14 16.18
CA GLU A 41 0.85 2.82 15.19
C GLU A 41 -0.50 2.12 15.08
N ILE A 42 -1.53 2.88 14.69
CA ILE A 42 -2.84 2.32 14.41
C ILE A 42 -2.74 1.45 13.16
N LYS A 43 -3.22 0.22 13.23
CA LYS A 43 -3.42 -0.61 12.05
C LYS A 43 -4.67 -0.16 11.31
N TRP A 44 -4.49 0.56 10.21
CA TRP A 44 -5.58 0.91 9.29
C TRP A 44 -6.01 -0.29 8.44
N ASP A 45 -7.27 -0.32 8.03
CA ASP A 45 -7.83 -1.31 7.11
C ASP A 45 -8.10 -0.67 5.73
N GLY A 46 -7.19 -0.86 4.79
CA GLY A 46 -7.26 -0.26 3.46
C GLY A 46 -6.45 -1.03 2.40
N TYR A 47 -5.86 -0.28 1.46
CA TYR A 47 -4.88 -0.81 0.53
C TYR A 47 -3.50 -0.22 0.81
N ARG A 48 -2.53 -1.10 1.09
CA ARG A 48 -1.13 -0.70 1.19
C ARG A 48 -0.61 -0.20 -0.15
N ILE A 49 -0.04 1.00 -0.13
CA ILE A 49 0.52 1.69 -1.28
C ILE A 49 1.93 2.19 -0.96
N GLY A 50 2.79 2.18 -1.98
CA GLY A 50 4.03 2.93 -1.99
C GLY A 50 3.83 4.19 -2.81
N VAL A 51 4.11 5.35 -2.21
CA VAL A 51 4.08 6.65 -2.87
C VAL A 51 5.52 7.07 -3.16
N TYR A 52 5.79 7.40 -4.41
CA TYR A 52 7.09 7.80 -4.90
C TYR A 52 6.99 9.23 -5.40
N LEU A 53 7.70 10.15 -4.76
CA LEU A 53 7.90 11.51 -5.21
C LEU A 53 9.31 11.57 -5.82
N ASP A 54 9.40 11.92 -7.10
CA ASP A 54 10.66 12.11 -7.83
C ASP A 54 10.58 13.43 -8.58
N LYS A 55 11.38 14.41 -8.18
CA LYS A 55 11.44 15.76 -8.79
C LYS A 55 10.06 16.40 -8.95
N GLY A 56 9.24 16.33 -7.91
CA GLY A 56 7.87 16.88 -7.90
C GLY A 56 6.82 16.04 -8.63
N LYS A 57 7.17 14.87 -9.19
CA LYS A 57 6.22 13.94 -9.81
C LYS A 57 5.86 12.83 -8.84
N VAL A 58 4.56 12.61 -8.65
CA VAL A 58 4.04 11.57 -7.78
C VAL A 58 3.66 10.34 -8.59
N LYS A 59 4.05 9.17 -8.09
CA LYS A 59 3.60 7.86 -8.57
C LYS A 59 3.14 7.02 -7.39
N ILE A 60 2.00 6.35 -7.52
CA ILE A 60 1.44 5.50 -6.47
C ILE A 60 1.37 4.06 -6.99
N LEU A 61 2.09 3.17 -6.32
CA LEU A 61 2.12 1.75 -6.61
C LEU A 61 1.39 0.97 -5.52
N THR A 62 0.54 0.02 -5.92
CA THR A 62 -0.01 -0.97 -4.98
C THR A 62 1.09 -1.92 -4.48
N ARG A 63 0.82 -2.69 -3.43
CA ARG A 63 1.69 -3.79 -2.96
C ARG A 63 2.17 -4.74 -4.08
N ASN A 64 1.34 -4.96 -5.10
CA ASN A 64 1.66 -5.82 -6.26
C ASN A 64 2.22 -5.04 -7.46
N LEU A 65 2.65 -3.79 -7.24
CA LEU A 65 3.29 -2.90 -8.21
C LEU A 65 2.40 -2.43 -9.37
N HIS A 66 1.08 -2.56 -9.26
CA HIS A 66 0.17 -1.87 -10.18
C HIS A 66 0.22 -0.36 -9.94
N ASP A 67 0.36 0.41 -11.01
CA ASP A 67 0.28 1.87 -10.97
C ASP A 67 -1.18 2.31 -10.81
N TRP A 68 -1.50 2.86 -9.65
CA TRP A 68 -2.81 3.36 -9.26
C TRP A 68 -2.79 4.86 -9.00
N THR A 69 -1.84 5.59 -9.61
CA THR A 69 -1.72 7.06 -9.45
C THR A 69 -3.05 7.77 -9.75
N ASP A 70 -3.71 7.42 -10.86
CA ASP A 70 -5.00 8.01 -11.27
C ASP A 70 -6.17 7.65 -10.34
N LYS A 71 -6.02 6.61 -9.50
CA LYS A 71 -7.04 6.18 -8.54
C LYS A 71 -7.02 7.00 -7.25
N PHE A 72 -5.95 7.72 -6.98
CA PHE A 72 -5.76 8.47 -5.73
C PHE A 72 -5.38 9.94 -5.98
N PRO A 73 -6.20 10.72 -6.72
CA PRO A 73 -5.86 12.11 -7.06
C PRO A 73 -5.70 13.01 -5.81
N THR A 74 -6.42 12.72 -4.72
CA THR A 74 -6.29 13.46 -3.46
C THR A 74 -4.95 13.21 -2.76
N ILE A 75 -4.44 11.97 -2.81
CA ILE A 75 -3.11 11.62 -2.27
C ILE A 75 -2.03 12.26 -3.13
N VAL A 76 -2.17 12.23 -4.46
CA VAL A 76 -1.25 12.88 -5.39
C VAL A 76 -1.12 14.37 -5.08
N ALA A 77 -2.24 15.08 -4.92
CA ALA A 77 -2.24 16.50 -4.56
C ALA A 77 -1.54 16.76 -3.22
N ALA A 78 -1.89 16.01 -2.17
CA ALA A 78 -1.29 16.19 -0.84
C ALA A 78 0.22 15.91 -0.83
N VAL A 79 0.69 14.91 -1.58
CA VAL A 79 2.11 14.57 -1.65
C VAL A 79 2.90 15.61 -2.44
N ALA A 80 2.29 16.21 -3.47
CA ALA A 80 2.91 17.29 -4.25
C ALA A 80 3.13 18.59 -3.43
N GLU A 81 2.42 18.75 -2.31
CA GLU A 81 2.57 19.88 -1.38
C GLU A 81 3.65 19.66 -0.31
N LEU A 82 4.25 18.46 -0.24
CA LEU A 82 5.33 18.19 0.72
C LEU A 82 6.56 19.03 0.38
N ASP A 83 7.22 19.56 1.42
CA ASP A 83 8.52 20.25 1.30
C ASP A 83 9.65 19.22 1.13
N ALA A 84 9.59 18.48 0.02
CA ALA A 84 10.55 17.45 -0.36
C ALA A 84 10.71 17.42 -1.88
N THR A 85 11.94 17.29 -2.36
CA THR A 85 12.19 17.10 -3.81
C THR A 85 11.94 15.65 -4.23
N ASP A 86 12.38 14.72 -3.38
CA ASP A 86 12.30 13.28 -3.61
C ASP A 86 11.92 12.57 -2.31
N ALA A 87 11.01 11.59 -2.36
CA ALA A 87 10.60 10.79 -1.22
C ALA A 87 10.03 9.43 -1.64
N ILE A 88 10.18 8.43 -0.77
CA ILE A 88 9.47 7.15 -0.87
C ILE A 88 8.71 6.96 0.44
N ILE A 89 7.38 6.83 0.36
CA ILE A 89 6.49 6.74 1.51
C ILE A 89 5.73 5.42 1.42
N ASP A 90 5.78 4.62 2.47
CA ASP A 90 4.97 3.42 2.64
C ASP A 90 3.77 3.77 3.53
N GLY A 91 2.57 3.43 3.10
CA GLY A 91 1.37 3.80 3.83
C GLY A 91 0.13 3.05 3.39
N GLU A 92 -0.97 3.33 4.08
CA GLU A 92 -2.27 2.72 3.82
C GLU A 92 -3.23 3.77 3.23
N ALA A 93 -3.76 3.52 2.03
CA ALA A 93 -4.87 4.30 1.51
C ALA A 93 -6.19 3.74 2.07
N PHE A 94 -7.01 4.60 2.68
CA PHE A 94 -8.31 4.22 3.20
C PHE A 94 -9.33 5.36 3.08
N VAL A 95 -10.61 5.03 3.27
CA VAL A 95 -11.69 6.01 3.39
C VAL A 95 -12.07 6.09 4.85
N ALA A 96 -11.92 7.28 5.42
CA ALA A 96 -12.37 7.59 6.77
C ALA A 96 -13.89 7.82 6.80
N ASP A 97 -14.56 7.32 7.85
CA ASP A 97 -15.92 7.75 8.17
C ASP A 97 -15.93 9.09 8.94
N GLU A 98 -17.10 9.55 9.33
CA GLU A 98 -17.28 10.81 10.09
C GLU A 98 -16.53 10.84 11.43
N LYS A 99 -16.15 9.68 11.96
CA LYS A 99 -15.39 9.53 13.21
C LYS A 99 -13.90 9.28 12.95
N GLY A 100 -13.45 9.30 11.70
CA GLY A 100 -12.07 9.04 11.31
C GLY A 100 -11.70 7.55 11.24
N LEU A 101 -12.66 6.62 11.33
CA LEU A 101 -12.37 5.19 11.30
C LEU A 101 -12.26 4.64 9.88
N SER A 102 -11.30 3.75 9.66
CA SER A 102 -11.11 3.08 8.37
C SER A 102 -12.07 1.90 8.21
N HIS A 103 -12.77 1.85 7.08
CA HIS A 103 -13.58 0.70 6.69
C HIS A 103 -13.17 0.19 5.31
N PHE A 104 -12.64 -1.02 5.24
CA PHE A 104 -12.17 -1.59 3.97
C PHE A 104 -13.24 -1.61 2.87
N SER A 105 -14.50 -1.92 3.23
CA SER A 105 -15.62 -1.93 2.28
C SER A 105 -15.91 -0.55 1.67
N SER A 106 -15.66 0.54 2.41
CA SER A 106 -15.84 1.91 1.93
C SER A 106 -14.82 2.25 0.85
N LEU A 107 -13.57 1.82 1.03
CA LEU A 107 -12.53 1.99 0.02
C LEU A 107 -12.85 1.22 -1.26
N GLN A 108 -13.31 -0.03 -1.16
CA GLN A 108 -13.73 -0.81 -2.32
C GLN A 108 -14.88 -0.16 -3.11
N ARG A 109 -15.83 0.48 -2.42
CA ARG A 109 -16.90 1.24 -3.08
C ARG A 109 -16.38 2.50 -3.75
N ALA A 110 -15.52 3.26 -3.09
CA ALA A 110 -14.96 4.52 -3.60
C ALA A 110 -14.11 4.30 -4.86
N LEU A 111 -13.32 3.22 -4.90
CA LEU A 111 -12.50 2.87 -6.06
C LEU A 111 -13.30 2.19 -7.20
N GLY A 112 -14.57 1.88 -6.94
CA GLY A 112 -15.42 1.06 -7.80
C GLY A 112 -14.96 -0.40 -7.86
N ARG A 113 -15.85 -1.30 -8.34
CA ARG A 113 -15.40 -2.61 -8.82
C ARG A 113 -14.49 -2.39 -10.03
N GLY A 114 -13.18 -2.29 -9.82
CA GLY A 114 -12.22 -2.26 -10.91
C GLY A 114 -12.28 -3.54 -11.73
N GLY A 115 -12.79 -3.45 -12.96
CA GLY A 115 -12.50 -4.39 -14.05
C GLY A 115 -13.48 -5.55 -14.25
N ARG A 116 -14.62 -5.30 -14.92
CA ARG A 116 -15.22 -6.31 -15.78
C ARG A 116 -15.94 -5.64 -16.97
N ARG A 117 -15.22 -5.49 -18.08
CA ARG A 117 -15.83 -5.71 -19.39
C ARG A 117 -15.96 -7.23 -19.47
N GLN A 118 -17.18 -7.74 -19.28
CA GLN A 118 -17.49 -9.14 -19.47
C GLN A 118 -17.56 -9.36 -20.98
N ASP A 119 -16.49 -9.92 -21.54
CA ASP A 119 -16.60 -10.69 -22.77
C ASP A 119 -16.47 -12.17 -22.35
N ILE A 120 -17.42 -12.97 -22.85
CA ILE A 120 -17.79 -14.37 -22.54
C ILE A 120 -18.83 -14.51 -21.42
#